data_AF-A0A538BJJ9-F1
#
_entry.id   AF-A0A538BJJ9-F1
#
_cell.length_a   1.000
_cell.length_b   1.000
_cell.length_c   1.000
_cell.angle_alpha   90.00
_cell.angle_beta   90.00
_cell.angle_gamma   90.00
#
_symmetry.space_group_name_H-M   'P 1'
#
loop_
_entity.id
_entity.type
_entity.pdbx_description
1 polymer ?
#
loop_
_entity_poly.entity_id
_entity_poly.type
_entity_poly.pdbx_seq_one_letter_code
_entity_poly.pdbx_strand_id
1 'polypeptide(L)'
;MPRPTPAERPDAPVEIEVDEALTVFAQTIEDWAALRSSWEFTLHEGHEFGRANNVEARILFVAGEQTSSLQFRLDQLDAADDIGEELLLRSEERDGIAKMATLTANGLDVELFHILTFT
;
A
#
# COMPACT_ATOMS: atom_id res chain seq x y z
N MET A 1 -33.77 -0.18 -20.92
CA MET A 1 -32.93 0.97 -21.29
C MET A 1 -31.47 0.54 -21.17
N PRO A 2 -30.57 0.90 -22.10
CA PRO A 2 -29.16 0.59 -21.97
C PRO A 2 -28.57 1.32 -20.74
N ARG A 3 -27.61 0.67 -20.06
CA ARG A 3 -26.92 1.25 -18.89
C ARG A 3 -26.16 2.50 -19.34
N PRO A 4 -26.26 3.64 -18.62
CA PRO A 4 -25.49 4.83 -18.98
C PRO A 4 -24.00 4.53 -18.88
N THR A 5 -23.26 4.90 -19.92
CA THR A 5 -21.80 4.87 -19.95
C THR A 5 -21.26 5.76 -18.83
N PRO A 6 -20.26 5.33 -18.04
CA PRO A 6 -19.58 6.20 -17.09
C PRO A 6 -19.09 7.47 -17.81
N ALA A 7 -19.25 8.63 -17.17
CA ALA A 7 -18.85 9.91 -17.74
C ALA A 7 -17.36 9.89 -18.14
N GLU A 8 -17.07 10.48 -19.29
CA GLU A 8 -15.72 10.60 -19.84
C GLU A 8 -14.84 11.48 -18.93
N ARG A 9 -13.58 11.06 -18.73
CA ARG A 9 -12.66 11.70 -17.79
C ARG A 9 -12.29 13.12 -18.24
N PRO A 10 -12.21 14.09 -17.30
CA PRO A 10 -11.42 15.29 -17.54
C PRO A 10 -9.94 14.90 -17.67
N ASP A 11 -9.26 15.40 -18.70
CA ASP A 11 -7.85 15.14 -19.02
C ASP A 11 -6.88 15.91 -18.09
N ALA A 12 -7.36 16.29 -16.90
CA ALA A 12 -6.64 17.08 -15.92
C ALA A 12 -6.23 16.17 -14.75
N PRO A 13 -5.00 16.32 -14.22
CA PRO A 13 -4.59 15.62 -13.01
C PRO A 13 -5.55 15.97 -11.88
N VAL A 14 -6.21 14.96 -11.32
CA VAL A 14 -7.07 15.10 -10.15
C VAL A 14 -6.15 15.21 -8.94
N GLU A 15 -6.20 16.36 -8.25
CA GLU A 15 -5.56 16.49 -6.94
C GLU A 15 -6.31 15.59 -5.95
N ILE A 16 -5.65 14.51 -5.53
CA ILE A 16 -6.17 13.62 -4.49
C ILE A 16 -5.79 14.25 -3.15
N GLU A 17 -6.77 14.70 -2.37
CA GLU A 17 -6.53 15.06 -0.97
C GLU A 17 -6.21 13.78 -0.19
N VAL A 18 -4.94 13.65 0.19
CA VAL A 18 -4.43 12.57 1.03
C VAL A 18 -4.31 13.11 2.46
N ASP A 19 -4.91 12.40 3.41
CA ASP A 19 -4.78 12.71 4.83
C ASP A 19 -3.31 12.80 5.26
N GLU A 20 -3.01 13.69 6.20
CA GLU A 20 -1.65 13.92 6.71
C GLU A 20 -1.02 12.62 7.23
N ALA A 21 -1.79 11.77 7.92
CA ALA A 21 -1.32 10.48 8.42
C ALA A 21 -0.91 9.52 7.28
N LEU A 22 -1.65 9.54 6.18
CA LEU A 22 -1.35 8.70 5.02
C LEU A 22 -0.12 9.20 4.26
N THR A 23 0.09 10.52 4.25
CA THR A 23 1.31 11.11 3.70
C THR A 23 2.54 10.65 4.46
N VAL A 24 2.46 10.52 5.79
CA VAL A 24 3.55 9.96 6.61
C VAL A 24 3.87 8.52 6.20
N PHE A 25 2.86 7.66 6.01
CA PHE A 25 3.10 6.29 5.55
C PHE A 25 3.76 6.22 4.19
N ALA A 26 3.27 6.98 3.21
CA ALA A 26 3.88 7.03 1.89
C ALA A 26 5.34 7.49 1.95
N GLN A 27 5.62 8.54 2.73
CA GLN A 27 6.98 9.06 2.90
C GLN A 27 7.92 8.04 3.54
N THR A 28 7.50 7.37 4.61
CA THR A 28 8.32 6.33 5.27
C THR A 28 8.66 5.20 4.30
N ILE A 29 7.69 4.75 3.50
CA ILE A 29 7.92 3.68 2.51
C ILE A 29 8.85 4.15 1.39
N GLU A 30 8.62 5.35 0.87
CA GLU A 30 9.44 5.95 -0.19
C GLU A 30 10.88 6.14 0.25
N ASP A 31 11.11 6.72 1.43
CA ASP A 31 12.45 6.96 1.96
C ASP A 31 13.22 5.65 2.15
N TRP A 32 12.55 4.62 2.68
CA TRP A 32 13.18 3.31 2.85
C TRP A 32 13.49 2.64 1.52
N ALA A 33 12.57 2.69 0.55
CA ALA A 33 12.75 2.09 -0.77
C ALA A 33 13.81 2.83 -1.60
N ALA A 34 13.88 4.16 -1.51
CA ALA A 34 14.79 5.00 -2.28
C ALA A 34 16.27 4.69 -2.01
N LEU A 35 16.58 4.17 -0.82
CA LEU A 35 17.93 3.76 -0.44
C LEU A 35 18.35 2.39 -1.02
N ARG A 36 17.43 1.68 -1.70
CA ARG A 36 17.61 0.28 -2.11
C ARG A 36 17.23 0.08 -3.59
N SER A 37 18.21 -0.20 -4.43
CA SER A 37 18.00 -0.37 -5.87
C SER A 37 17.14 -1.57 -6.27
N SER A 38 16.95 -2.54 -5.38
CA SER A 38 16.08 -3.71 -5.61
C SER A 38 14.61 -3.41 -5.34
N TRP A 39 14.27 -2.24 -4.80
CA TRP A 39 12.91 -1.87 -4.43
C TRP A 39 12.42 -0.68 -5.24
N GLU A 40 11.15 -0.75 -5.66
CA GLU A 40 10.44 0.32 -6.33
C GLU A 40 9.10 0.55 -5.63
N PHE A 41 8.81 1.80 -5.28
CA PHE A 41 7.55 2.22 -4.67
C PHE A 41 6.82 3.17 -5.63
N THR A 42 5.54 2.90 -5.87
CA THR A 42 4.69 3.72 -6.73
C THR A 42 3.32 3.92 -6.11
N LEU A 43 2.77 5.12 -6.30
CA LEU A 43 1.40 5.46 -5.92
C LEU A 43 0.53 5.58 -7.17
N HIS A 44 -0.69 5.07 -7.08
CA HIS A 44 -1.68 5.11 -8.14
C HIS A 44 -3.00 5.62 -7.56
N GLU A 45 -3.78 6.32 -8.38
CA GLU A 45 -5.18 6.58 -8.05
C GLU A 45 -5.91 5.24 -7.95
N GLY A 46 -6.58 5.00 -6.82
CA GLY A 46 -7.28 3.74 -6.57
C GLY A 46 -8.50 3.56 -7.47
N HIS A 47 -9.01 2.34 -7.54
CA HIS A 47 -10.08 2.00 -8.47
C HIS A 47 -11.51 2.35 -7.96
N GLU A 48 -11.65 2.83 -6.72
CA GLU A 48 -12.94 3.17 -6.11
C GLU A 48 -13.27 4.68 -6.23
N PHE A 49 -14.14 5.01 -7.19
CA PHE A 49 -14.58 6.39 -7.42
C PHE A 49 -15.38 6.99 -6.25
N GLY A 50 -15.13 8.26 -5.93
CA GLY A 50 -15.91 9.04 -4.96
C GLY A 50 -15.56 8.81 -3.49
N ARG A 51 -14.45 8.13 -3.21
CA ARG A 51 -13.94 7.88 -1.87
C ARG A 51 -12.78 8.82 -1.57
N ALA A 52 -12.77 9.44 -0.38
CA ALA A 52 -11.61 10.18 0.12
C ALA A 52 -10.41 9.22 0.27
N ASN A 53 -9.18 9.74 0.15
CA ASN A 53 -7.95 8.95 0.30
C ASN A 53 -7.87 7.71 -0.62
N ASN A 54 -8.39 7.82 -1.85
CA ASN A 54 -8.39 6.74 -2.83
C ASN A 54 -6.99 6.58 -3.47
N VAL A 55 -6.02 6.16 -2.67
CA VAL A 55 -4.63 5.95 -3.08
C VAL A 55 -4.26 4.49 -2.90
N GLU A 56 -3.83 3.86 -3.99
CA GLU A 56 -3.25 2.52 -4.00
C GLU A 56 -1.72 2.62 -4.05
N ALA A 57 -1.08 1.97 -3.10
CA ALA A 57 0.35 1.80 -3.03
C ALA A 57 0.74 0.47 -3.68
N ARG A 58 1.81 0.50 -4.48
CA ARG A 58 2.46 -0.70 -5.00
C ARG A 58 3.94 -0.65 -4.67
N ILE A 59 4.42 -1.71 -4.03
CA ILE A 59 5.84 -1.94 -3.78
C ILE A 59 6.29 -3.20 -4.51
N LEU A 60 7.41 -3.09 -5.22
CA LEU A 60 7.95 -4.11 -6.10
C LEU A 60 9.41 -4.38 -5.71
N PHE A 61 9.72 -5.65 -5.47
CA PHE A 61 11.07 -6.15 -5.32
C PHE A 61 11.51 -6.83 -6.62
N VAL A 62 12.70 -6.47 -7.11
CA VAL A 62 13.36 -7.14 -8.24
C VAL A 62 14.84 -7.37 -7.89
N ALA A 63 15.26 -8.62 -7.84
CA ALA A 63 16.67 -9.00 -7.69
C ALA A 63 16.97 -10.30 -8.42
N GLY A 64 17.82 -10.24 -9.45
CA GLY A 64 18.16 -11.40 -10.27
C GLY A 64 16.92 -12.02 -10.93
N GLU A 65 16.63 -13.28 -10.62
CA GLU A 65 15.45 -14.02 -11.11
C GLU A 65 14.24 -13.93 -10.16
N GLN A 66 14.39 -13.25 -9.01
CA GLN A 66 13.33 -13.12 -8.01
C GLN A 66 12.55 -11.82 -8.24
N THR A 67 11.23 -11.94 -8.16
CA THR A 67 10.31 -10.79 -8.17
C THR A 67 9.22 -11.03 -7.14
N SER A 68 8.90 -9.99 -6.37
CA SER A 68 7.80 -10.02 -5.39
C SER A 68 7.13 -8.66 -5.39
N SER A 69 5.81 -8.61 -5.24
CA SER A 69 5.11 -7.34 -5.21
C SER A 69 3.94 -7.38 -4.24
N LEU A 70 3.72 -6.26 -3.57
CA LEU A 70 2.54 -6.03 -2.73
C LEU A 70 1.81 -4.80 -3.25
N GLN A 71 0.50 -4.95 -3.46
CA GLN A 71 -0.41 -3.85 -3.76
C GLN A 71 -1.45 -3.76 -2.65
N PHE A 72 -1.65 -2.57 -2.12
CA PHE A 72 -2.54 -2.32 -1.00
C PHE A 72 -3.06 -0.89 -1.07
N ARG A 73 -4.16 -0.62 -0.36
CA ARG A 73 -4.61 0.75 -0.20
C ARG A 73 -3.89 1.40 0.97
N LEU A 74 -3.47 2.64 0.78
CA LEU A 74 -2.71 3.34 1.82
C LEU A 74 -3.55 3.57 3.08
N ASP A 75 -4.86 3.80 2.92
CA ASP A 75 -5.81 3.96 4.04
C ASP A 75 -6.15 2.67 4.80
N GLN A 76 -5.62 1.52 4.37
CA GLN A 76 -5.73 0.25 5.11
C GLN A 76 -4.51 -0.02 5.99
N LEU A 77 -3.53 0.87 6.00
CA LEU A 77 -2.32 0.72 6.79
C LEU A 77 -2.57 1.28 8.20
N ASP A 78 -2.29 0.46 9.20
CA ASP A 78 -2.26 0.85 10.61
C ASP A 78 -0.89 1.42 10.99
N ALA A 79 0.19 0.88 10.40
CA ALA A 79 1.55 1.35 10.63
C ALA A 79 2.52 1.03 9.48
N ALA A 80 3.50 1.92 9.28
CA ALA A 80 4.71 1.71 8.50
C ALA A 80 5.93 2.00 9.39
N ASP A 81 6.67 0.96 9.77
CA ASP A 81 7.81 1.08 10.69
C ASP A 81 9.12 0.76 9.95
N ASP A 82 9.96 1.77 9.72
CA ASP A 82 11.34 1.59 9.26
C ASP A 82 12.21 1.16 10.46
N ILE A 83 12.71 -0.08 10.43
CA ILE A 83 13.58 -0.64 11.48
C ILE A 83 15.03 -0.81 10.99
N GLY A 84 15.44 -0.01 10.01
CA GLY A 84 16.77 -0.05 9.42
C GLY A 84 16.79 -0.96 8.21
N GLU A 85 17.19 -2.23 8.38
CA GLU A 85 17.35 -3.16 7.25
C GLU A 85 16.01 -3.63 6.67
N GLU A 86 14.94 -3.55 7.46
CA GLU A 86 13.60 -4.04 7.13
C GLU A 86 12.57 -2.90 7.25
N LEU A 87 11.48 -3.01 6.49
CA LEU A 87 10.30 -2.16 6.61
C LEU A 87 9.10 -3.04 6.96
N LEU A 88 8.45 -2.74 8.08
CA LEU A 88 7.27 -3.46 8.53
C LEU A 88 6.02 -2.66 8.17
N LEU A 89 5.15 -3.29 7.41
CA LEU A 89 3.84 -2.77 7.02
C LEU A 89 2.77 -3.56 7.76
N ARG A 90 2.03 -2.88 8.63
CA ARG A 90 0.90 -3.47 9.35
C ARG A 90 -0.40 -2.93 8.77
N SER A 91 -1.24 -3.82 8.28
CA SER A 91 -2.59 -3.44 7.88
C SER A 91 -3.53 -3.41 9.09
N GLU A 92 -4.57 -2.59 9.01
CA GLU A 92 -5.69 -2.62 9.94
C GLU A 92 -6.27 -4.03 10.05
N GLU A 93 -6.67 -4.41 11.27
CA GLU A 93 -7.41 -5.65 11.47
C GLU A 93 -8.76 -5.56 10.76
N ARG A 94 -9.06 -6.56 9.94
CA ARG A 94 -10.37 -6.68 9.30
C ARG A 94 -10.88 -8.09 9.41
N ASP A 95 -12.10 -8.22 9.92
CA ASP A 95 -12.78 -9.50 10.10
C ASP A 95 -11.96 -10.51 10.96
N GLY A 96 -11.28 -10.02 12.01
CA GLY A 96 -10.43 -10.84 12.86
C GLY A 96 -9.12 -11.28 12.20
N ILE A 97 -8.75 -10.68 11.06
CA ILE A 97 -7.51 -10.97 10.36
C ILE A 97 -6.63 -9.72 10.34
N ALA A 98 -5.50 -9.80 11.02
CA ALA A 98 -4.42 -8.83 10.87
C ALA A 98 -3.43 -9.31 9.81
N LYS A 99 -2.86 -8.37 9.06
CA LYS A 99 -1.86 -8.66 8.02
C LYS A 99 -0.60 -7.89 8.32
N MET A 100 0.53 -8.58 8.22
CA MET A 100 1.85 -7.96 8.30
C MET A 100 2.61 -8.30 7.02
N ALA A 101 3.29 -7.32 6.47
CA ALA A 101 4.24 -7.52 5.41
C ALA A 101 5.59 -6.96 5.85
N THR A 102 6.62 -7.79 5.76
CA THR A 102 8.00 -7.41 6.07
C THR A 102 8.78 -7.35 4.76
N LEU A 103 9.33 -6.18 4.46
CA LEU A 103 10.18 -5.98 3.30
C LEU A 103 11.63 -6.06 3.76
N THR A 104 12.39 -6.94 3.13
CA THR A 104 13.79 -7.22 3.48
C THR A 104 14.72 -6.99 2.28
N ALA A 105 16.02 -7.19 2.47
CA ALA A 105 16.97 -7.22 1.35
C ALA A 105 16.71 -8.37 0.36
N ASN A 106 15.97 -9.41 0.77
CA ASN A 106 15.75 -10.63 -0.01
C ASN A 106 14.33 -10.73 -0.61
N GLY A 107 13.48 -9.72 -0.38
CA GLY A 107 12.12 -9.69 -0.92
C GLY A 107 11.07 -9.49 0.16
N LEU A 108 9.88 -10.04 -0.10
CA LEU A 108 8.68 -9.79 0.68
C LEU A 108 8.26 -11.02 1.48
N ASP A 109 8.10 -10.86 2.78
CA ASP A 109 7.46 -11.82 3.67
C ASP A 109 6.06 -11.32 4.05
N VAL A 110 5.04 -12.18 4.00
CA VAL A 110 3.65 -11.82 4.34
C VAL A 110 3.08 -12.80 5.34
N GLU A 111 2.61 -12.29 6.46
CA GLU A 111 2.02 -13.04 7.55
C GLU A 111 0.55 -12.65 7.75
N LEU A 112 -0.30 -13.65 7.96
CA LEU A 112 -1.73 -13.49 8.22
C LEU A 112 -2.04 -14.05 9.61
N PHE A 113 -2.53 -13.21 10.50
CA PHE A 113 -2.86 -13.58 11.88
C PHE A 113 -4.36 -13.62 12.06
N HIS A 114 -4.89 -14.75 12.51
CA HIS A 114 -6.29 -14.85 12.93
C HIS A 114 -6.40 -14.53 14.42
N ILE A 115 -7.13 -13.48 14.77
CA ILE A 115 -7.35 -13.01 16.13
C ILE A 115 -8.67 -13.60 16.63
N LEU A 116 -8.58 -14.55 17.56
CA LEU A 116 -9.75 -15.08 18.26
C LEU A 116 -10.08 -14.16 19.43
N THR A 117 -11.10 -13.31 19.28
CA THR A 117 -11.69 -12.55 20.39
C THR A 117 -12.67 -13.45 21.16
N PHE A 118 -12.23 -13.95 22.31
CA PHE A 118 -13.14 -14.61 23.26
C PHE A 118 -14.01 -13.53 23.91
N THR A 119 -15.34 -13.68 23.79
CA THR A 119 -16.34 -12.82 24.47
C THR A 119 -16.74 -13.41 25.81
#